data_AF-A0A415RP69-F1
#
_entry.id   AF-A0A415RP69-F1
#
_cell.length_a   1.000
_cell.length_b   1.000
_cell.length_c   1.000
_cell.angle_alpha   90.00
_cell.angle_beta   90.00
_cell.angle_gamma   90.00
#
_symmetry.space_group_name_H-M   'P 1'
#
loop_
_entity.id
_entity.type
_entity.pdbx_description
1 polymer ?
#
loop_
_entity_poly.entity_id
_entity_poly.type
_entity_poly.pdbx_seq_one_letter_code
_entity_poly.pdbx_strand_id
1 'polypeptide(L)' 'MRLSLTKNEIELLNKFDIFIDENKDYSEDELLDLSESIYDQESFNYEKPIAKQLAHLGDKLQDLINE' A
#
# COMPACT_ATOMS: atom_id res chain seq x y z
N MET A 1 -10.06 -9.17 4.56
CA MET A 1 -9.13 -8.47 5.46
C MET A 1 -9.35 -6.99 5.30
N ARG A 2 -9.47 -6.24 6.41
CA ARG A 2 -9.82 -4.82 6.35
C ARG A 2 -8.59 -3.94 6.46
N LEU A 3 -8.36 -3.13 5.43
CA LEU A 3 -7.26 -2.16 5.43
C LEU A 3 -7.55 -1.02 6.39
N SER A 4 -6.69 -0.85 7.38
CA SER A 4 -6.75 0.26 8.33
C SER A 4 -5.68 1.29 8.02
N LEU A 5 -5.83 1.99 6.89
CA LEU A 5 -4.93 3.05 6.45
C LEU A 5 -5.45 4.42 6.90
N THR A 6 -4.54 5.37 7.12
CA THR A 6 -4.90 6.76 7.39
C THR A 6 -5.22 7.51 6.09
N LYS A 7 -5.99 8.60 6.18
CA LYS A 7 -6.31 9.45 5.01
C LYS A 7 -5.07 9.91 4.25
N ASN A 8 -3.99 10.26 4.96
CA ASN A 8 -2.74 10.68 4.33
C ASN A 8 -2.09 9.56 3.52
N GLU A 9 -2.17 8.33 3.99
CA GLU A 9 -1.64 7.15 3.30
C GLU A 9 -2.47 6.82 2.05
N ILE A 10 -3.79 6.93 2.14
CA ILE A 10 -4.68 6.75 1.00
C ILE A 10 -4.44 7.85 -0.05
N GLU A 11 -4.32 9.11 0.37
CA GLU A 11 -3.97 10.21 -0.53
C GLU A 11 -2.59 10.03 -1.17
N LEU A 12 -1.65 9.40 -0.47
CA LEU A 12 -0.34 9.07 -1.02
C LEU A 12 -0.47 8.02 -2.14
N LEU A 13 -1.17 6.93 -1.87
CA LEU A 13 -1.39 5.83 -2.82
C LEU A 13 -2.16 6.30 -4.05
N ASN A 14 -3.18 7.15 -3.87
CA ASN A 14 -3.94 7.75 -4.95
C ASN A 14 -3.07 8.58 -5.91
N LYS A 15 -1.94 9.16 -5.47
CA LYS A 15 -1.01 9.89 -6.36
C LYS A 15 -0.24 8.98 -7.30
N PHE A 16 -0.18 7.68 -6.99
CA PHE A 16 0.47 6.66 -7.80
C PHE A 16 -0.56 5.73 -8.47
N ASP A 17 -1.80 6.20 -8.64
CA ASP A 17 -2.92 5.44 -9.23
C ASP A 17 -3.27 4.15 -8.46
N ILE A 18 -2.91 4.06 -7.18
CA ILE A 18 -3.26 2.96 -6.28
C ILE A 18 -4.47 3.40 -5.44
N PHE A 19 -5.65 2.91 -5.82
CA PHE A 19 -6.91 3.29 -5.17
C PHE A 19 -7.32 2.25 -4.11
N ILE A 20 -7.39 2.69 -2.86
CA ILE A 20 -7.85 1.87 -1.74
C ILE A 20 -9.28 2.26 -1.36
N ASP A 21 -10.16 1.26 -1.25
CA ASP A 21 -11.51 1.38 -0.72
C ASP A 21 -11.57 0.87 0.73
N GLU A 22 -11.63 1.78 1.70
CA GLU A 22 -11.68 1.47 3.14
C GLU A 22 -12.91 0.66 3.58
N ASN A 23 -13.94 0.58 2.73
CA ASN A 23 -15.17 -0.18 2.98
C ASN A 23 -15.18 -1.53 2.28
N LYS A 24 -14.19 -1.82 1.44
CA LYS A 24 -14.03 -3.11 0.79
C LYS A 24 -13.26 -4.05 1.71
N ASP A 25 -13.76 -5.28 1.83
CA ASP A 25 -12.97 -6.39 2.36
C ASP A 25 -12.09 -6.93 1.23
N TYR A 26 -10.78 -6.80 1.38
CA TYR A 26 -9.82 -7.28 0.41
C TYR A 26 -9.50 -8.75 0.68
N SER A 27 -9.34 -9.52 -0.38
CA SER A 27 -8.77 -10.86 -0.33
C SER A 27 -7.24 -10.82 -0.20
N GLU A 28 -6.64 -11.94 0.19
CA GLU A 28 -5.19 -12.09 0.30
C GLU A 28 -4.47 -11.76 -1.02
N ASP A 29 -4.96 -12.34 -2.13
CA ASP A 29 -4.43 -12.08 -3.48
C ASP A 29 -4.49 -10.59 -3.84
N GLU A 30 -5.60 -9.90 -3.53
CA GLU A 30 -5.73 -8.47 -3.82
C GLU A 30 -4.80 -7.62 -2.95
N LEU A 31 -4.54 -8.02 -1.70
CA LEU A 31 -3.58 -7.33 -0.84
C LEU A 31 -2.14 -7.57 -1.33
N LEU A 32 -1.84 -8.77 -1.84
CA LEU A 32 -0.56 -9.09 -2.43
C LEU A 32 -0.31 -8.21 -3.66
N ASP A 33 -1.25 -8.16 -4.59
CA ASP A 33 -1.19 -7.31 -5.79
C ASP A 33 -0.99 -5.82 -5.43
N LEU A 34 -1.69 -5.34 -4.39
CA LEU A 34 -1.53 -3.98 -3.89
C LEU A 34 -0.14 -3.76 -3.28
N SER A 35 0.35 -4.70 -2.48
CA SER A 35 1.68 -4.61 -1.85
C SER A 35 2.79 -4.58 -2.90
N GLU A 36 2.71 -5.44 -3.93
CA GLU A 36 3.67 -5.47 -5.04
C GLU A 36 3.65 -4.14 -5.80
N SER A 37 2.46 -3.61 -6.11
CA SER A 37 2.31 -2.31 -6.77
C SER A 37 2.97 -1.18 -5.97
N ILE A 38 2.88 -1.21 -4.64
CA ILE A 38 3.50 -0.21 -3.76
C ILE A 38 5.01 -0.36 -3.74
N TYR A 39 5.54 -1.58 -3.65
CA TYR A 39 6.99 -1.83 -3.70
C TYR A 39 7.60 -1.45 -5.05
N ASP A 40 6.86 -1.64 -6.15
CA ASP A 40 7.28 -1.16 -7.47
C ASP A 40 7.42 0.37 -7.50
N GLN A 41 6.44 1.09 -6.93
CA GLN A 41 6.51 2.54 -6.82
C GLN A 41 7.61 3.00 -5.85
N GLU A 42 7.84 2.26 -4.77
CA GLU A 42 8.92 2.50 -3.83
C GLU A 42 10.29 2.40 -4.53
N SER A 43 10.53 1.30 -5.24
CA SER A 43 11.75 1.05 -5.99
C SER A 43 11.99 2.13 -7.05
N PHE A 44 10.94 2.52 -7.78
CA PHE A 44 11.02 3.62 -8.76
C PHE A 44 11.38 4.97 -8.12
N ASN A 45 10.99 5.17 -6.85
CA ASN A 45 11.21 6.41 -6.12
C ASN A 45 12.30 6.29 -5.03
N TYR A 46 13.17 5.27 -5.04
CA TYR A 46 14.03 4.89 -3.90
C TYR A 46 14.88 6.06 -3.34
N GLU A 47 15.28 7.01 -4.18
CA GLU A 47 16.10 8.17 -3.80
C GLU A 47 15.29 9.29 -3.14
N LYS A 48 13.96 9.22 -3.17
CA LYS A 48 13.06 10.25 -2.66
C LYS A 48 12.60 9.92 -1.24
N PRO A 49 12.32 10.94 -0.41
CA PRO A 49 11.76 10.73 0.93
C PRO A 49 10.45 9.91 0.95
N ILE A 50 9.72 9.91 -0.17
CA ILE A 50 8.45 9.20 -0.34
C ILE A 50 8.62 7.67 -0.37
N ALA A 51 9.78 7.16 -0.79
CA ALA A 51 10.05 5.72 -0.82
C ALA A 51 9.91 5.08 0.57
N LYS A 52 10.39 5.75 1.61
CA LYS A 52 10.21 5.26 3.00
C LYS A 52 8.74 5.15 3.40
N GLN A 53 7.89 6.06 2.92
CA GLN A 53 6.46 6.03 3.19
C GLN A 53 5.78 4.90 2.42
N LEU A 54 6.19 4.67 1.17
CA LEU A 54 5.70 3.55 0.35
C LEU A 54 6.14 2.20 0.93
N ALA A 55 7.41 2.03 1.29
CA ALA A 55 7.91 0.82 1.95
C ALA A 55 7.09 0.48 3.21
N HIS A 56 6.85 1.48 4.07
CA HIS A 56 6.05 1.29 5.27
C HIS A 56 4.60 0.87 4.97
N LEU A 57 4.04 1.32 3.85
CA LEU A 57 2.69 0.92 3.42
C LEU A 57 2.68 -0.50 2.86
N GLY A 58 3.67 -0.85 2.04
CA GLY A 58 3.85 -2.22 1.55
C GLY A 58 3.97 -3.21 2.71
N ASP A 59 4.78 -2.88 3.71
CA ASP A 59 4.95 -3.70 4.92
C ASP A 59 3.63 -3.87 5.67
N LYS A 60 2.84 -2.80 5.87
CA LYS A 60 1.52 -2.90 6.53
C LYS A 60 0.55 -3.80 5.77
N LEU A 61 0.57 -3.77 4.44
CA LEU A 61 -0.26 -4.62 3.59
C LEU A 61 0.18 -6.09 3.71
N GLN A 62 1.48 -6.34 3.69
CA GLN A 62 2.09 -7.67 3.91
C GLN A 62 1.79 -8.23 5.31
N ASP A 63 1.84 -7.41 6.35
CA ASP A 63 1.53 -7.85 7.72
C ASP A 63 0.08 -8.34 7.81
N LEU A 64 -0.87 -7.68 7.14
CA LEU A 64 -2.28 -8.09 7.11
C LEU A 64 -2.50 -9.43 6.40
N ILE A 65 -1.63 -9.80 5.46
CA ILE A 65 -1.67 -11.09 4.75
C ILE A 65 -1.15 -12.22 5.64
N ASN A 66 -0.18 -11.93 6.50
CA ASN A 66 0.49 -12.93 7.34
C ASN A 66 -0.19 -13.17 8.71
N GLU A 67 -1.23 -12.39 9.06
CA GLU A 67 -2.09 -12.57 10.26
C GLU A 67 -3.30 -13.48 10.02
#